data_AF-A0A1F6VIS4-F1
#
_entry.id   AF-A0A1F6VIS4-F1
#
_cell.length_a   1.000
_cell.length_b   1.000
_cell.length_c   1.000
_cell.angle_alpha   90.00
_cell.angle_beta   90.00
_cell.angle_gamma   90.00
#
_symmetry.space_group_name_H-M   'P 1'
#
loop_
_entity.id
_entity.type
_entity.pdbx_description
1 polymer ?
#
loop_
_entity_poly.entity_id
_entity_poly.type
_entity_poly.pdbx_seq_one_letter_code
_entity_poly.pdbx_strand_id
1 'polypeptide(L)'
;MNQTHKTTSPMVCRKQPFICLSVDSLEPFVCNNKPFVFFQRVSGFTLTELMVTLTIGAILLTAGAPSLSRFIESNRLATVTNEFIIQVNTARAEAVKRGVPVILCESTSGTACTTTGSWNNGWLAFADVDSSSAWTVGDSMLLVHAAIPGNLSITSAANTVTFNRLGTVDAGNGDYVICNSKIQQKRTITLQSVGQTQLQEGPC
;
A
#
# COMPACT_ATOMS: atom_id res chain seq x y z
N MET A 1 5.77 -55.04 -26.65
CA MET A 1 4.76 -53.97 -26.65
C MET A 1 3.53 -54.48 -27.37
N ASN A 2 2.43 -54.65 -26.62
CA ASN A 2 1.15 -55.22 -27.06
C ASN A 2 0.46 -54.33 -28.10
N GLN A 3 -0.02 -54.94 -29.20
CA GLN A 3 -1.01 -54.33 -30.09
C GLN A 3 -2.41 -54.67 -29.57
N THR A 4 -3.27 -53.65 -29.42
CA THR A 4 -4.71 -53.84 -29.17
C THR A 4 -5.47 -53.49 -30.44
N HIS A 5 -6.32 -54.45 -30.84
CA HIS A 5 -7.22 -54.43 -31.98
C HIS A 5 -8.13 -53.20 -32.00
N LYS A 6 -8.21 -52.51 -33.14
CA LYS A 6 -9.33 -51.64 -33.49
C LYS A 6 -10.21 -52.35 -34.51
N THR A 7 -11.37 -52.81 -34.04
CA THR A 7 -12.46 -53.36 -34.83
C THR A 7 -13.22 -52.21 -35.48
N THR A 8 -13.02 -52.01 -36.79
CA THR A 8 -13.88 -51.14 -37.61
C THR A 8 -14.79 -52.01 -38.45
N SER A 9 -16.06 -52.12 -38.05
CA SER A 9 -17.12 -52.69 -38.88
C SER A 9 -17.30 -51.82 -40.13
N PRO A 10 -17.22 -52.37 -41.35
CA PRO A 10 -17.49 -51.62 -42.57
C PRO A 10 -19.00 -51.44 -42.75
N MET A 11 -19.45 -50.19 -42.90
CA MET A 11 -20.81 -49.88 -43.33
C MET A 11 -20.98 -50.27 -44.80
N VAL A 12 -21.76 -51.32 -45.04
CA VAL A 12 -22.13 -51.82 -46.36
C VAL A 12 -23.25 -50.93 -46.92
N CYS A 13 -22.92 -50.02 -47.84
CA CYS A 13 -23.92 -49.33 -48.65
C CYS A 13 -24.41 -50.25 -49.77
N ARG A 14 -25.61 -50.81 -49.58
CA ARG A 14 -26.32 -51.68 -50.53
C ARG A 14 -26.89 -50.84 -51.69
N LYS A 15 -26.23 -50.80 -52.84
CA LYS A 15 -26.80 -50.28 -54.09
C LYS A 15 -27.57 -51.40 -54.79
N GLN A 16 -28.90 -51.25 -54.90
CA GLN A 16 -29.73 -52.13 -55.75
C GLN A 16 -29.51 -51.81 -57.24
N PRO A 17 -29.61 -52.81 -58.13
CA PRO A 17 -29.15 -52.70 -59.51
C PRO A 17 -30.31 -52.32 -60.43
N PHE A 18 -30.12 -51.37 -61.35
CA PHE A 18 -30.88 -51.35 -62.60
C PHE A 18 -30.03 -50.73 -63.72
N ILE A 19 -29.77 -51.57 -64.72
CA ILE A 19 -29.59 -51.27 -66.14
C ILE A 19 -28.29 -50.58 -66.54
N CYS A 20 -27.43 -51.39 -67.17
CA CYS A 20 -26.27 -50.97 -67.96
C CYS A 20 -26.68 -49.99 -69.06
N LEU A 21 -26.26 -48.74 -68.91
CA LEU A 21 -25.95 -47.85 -70.02
C LEU A 21 -24.45 -47.57 -69.95
N SER A 22 -23.74 -47.95 -71.01
CA SER A 22 -22.33 -47.68 -71.23
C SER A 22 -22.10 -46.16 -71.26
N VAL A 23 -21.61 -45.62 -70.15
CA VAL A 23 -21.07 -44.25 -70.10
C VAL A 23 -19.62 -44.37 -69.67
N ASP A 24 -18.73 -44.17 -70.65
CA ASP A 24 -17.29 -44.05 -70.50
C ASP A 24 -16.96 -42.78 -69.74
N SER A 25 -16.98 -42.82 -68.41
CA SER A 25 -16.31 -41.88 -67.50
C SER A 25 -16.70 -42.20 -66.05
N LEU A 26 -15.94 -43.09 -65.41
CA LEU A 26 -15.97 -43.25 -63.95
C LEU A 26 -15.24 -42.06 -63.31
N GLU A 27 -15.88 -40.90 -63.22
CA GLU A 27 -15.40 -39.87 -62.32
C GLU A 27 -15.70 -40.31 -60.87
N PRO A 28 -14.68 -40.51 -60.01
CA PRO A 28 -14.95 -40.83 -58.62
C PRO A 28 -15.60 -39.62 -57.96
N PHE A 29 -16.77 -39.83 -57.36
CA PHE A 29 -17.36 -38.88 -56.41
C PHE A 29 -16.46 -38.80 -55.18
N VAL A 30 -15.40 -37.99 -55.27
CA VAL A 30 -14.61 -37.58 -54.11
C VAL A 30 -15.54 -36.72 -53.26
N CYS A 31 -16.09 -37.32 -52.20
CA CYS A 31 -16.71 -36.57 -51.12
C CYS A 31 -15.62 -35.69 -50.50
N ASN A 32 -15.49 -34.46 -51.00
CA ASN A 32 -14.56 -33.51 -50.45
C ASN A 32 -15.06 -33.16 -49.05
N ASN A 33 -14.44 -33.78 -48.04
CA ASN A 33 -14.74 -33.56 -46.64
C ASN A 33 -14.21 -32.16 -46.29
N LYS A 34 -14.92 -31.10 -46.71
CA LYS A 34 -14.59 -29.73 -46.32
C LYS A 34 -14.80 -29.69 -44.80
N PRO A 35 -13.74 -29.57 -43.98
CA PRO A 35 -13.95 -29.33 -42.58
C PRO A 35 -14.77 -28.04 -42.48
N PHE A 36 -15.87 -28.08 -41.75
CA PHE A 36 -16.66 -26.90 -41.44
C PHE A 36 -15.81 -26.06 -40.46
N VAL A 37 -14.79 -25.37 -40.97
CA VAL A 37 -14.01 -24.42 -40.21
C VAL A 37 -14.93 -23.23 -40.01
N PHE A 38 -15.64 -23.21 -38.89
CA PHE A 38 -16.24 -21.99 -38.39
C PHE A 38 -15.11 -20.98 -38.20
N PHE A 39 -14.96 -20.06 -39.15
CA PHE A 39 -14.32 -18.78 -38.87
C PHE A 39 -15.17 -18.12 -37.80
N GLN A 40 -14.82 -18.30 -36.52
CA GLN A 40 -15.30 -17.39 -35.50
C GLN A 40 -14.78 -16.02 -35.90
N ARG A 41 -15.68 -15.16 -36.39
CA ARG A 41 -15.39 -13.74 -36.57
C ARG A 41 -15.06 -13.21 -35.18
N VAL A 42 -13.79 -12.90 -34.95
CA VAL A 42 -13.38 -12.07 -33.82
C VAL A 42 -13.99 -10.69 -34.11
N SER A 43 -15.06 -10.35 -33.40
CA SER A 43 -15.64 -9.02 -33.42
C SER A 43 -14.68 -8.07 -32.69
N GLY A 44 -13.94 -7.26 -33.46
CA GLY A 44 -13.11 -6.18 -32.92
C GLY A 44 -13.93 -4.90 -32.73
N PHE A 45 -13.46 -4.04 -31.82
CA PHE A 45 -13.97 -2.68 -31.65
C PHE A 45 -13.75 -1.85 -32.92
N THR A 46 -14.67 -0.95 -33.25
CA THR A 46 -14.44 -0.03 -34.37
C THR A 46 -13.38 0.99 -34.00
N LEU A 47 -12.70 1.58 -35.01
CA LEU A 47 -11.75 2.67 -34.76
C LEU A 47 -12.42 3.84 -34.02
N THR A 48 -13.68 4.13 -34.37
CA THR A 48 -14.46 5.18 -33.72
C THR A 48 -14.78 4.86 -32.26
N GLU A 49 -15.06 3.61 -31.93
CA GLU A 49 -15.33 3.18 -30.55
C GLU A 49 -14.07 3.27 -29.68
N LEU A 50 -12.92 2.84 -30.20
CA LEU A 50 -11.64 3.02 -29.50
C LEU A 50 -11.31 4.50 -29.28
N MET A 51 -11.52 5.34 -30.29
CA MET A 51 -11.30 6.79 -30.16
C MET A 51 -12.20 7.41 -29.08
N VAL A 52 -13.50 7.08 -29.08
CA VAL A 52 -14.46 7.62 -28.09
C VAL A 52 -14.13 7.14 -26.69
N THR A 53 -13.83 5.85 -26.51
CA THR A 53 -13.46 5.29 -25.20
C THR A 53 -12.17 5.90 -24.64
N LEU A 54 -11.14 6.07 -25.46
CA LEU A 54 -9.91 6.77 -25.07
C LEU A 54 -10.16 8.24 -24.73
N THR A 55 -11.02 8.91 -25.50
CA THR A 55 -11.38 10.32 -25.25
C THR A 55 -12.07 10.47 -23.88
N ILE A 56 -13.06 9.62 -23.60
CA ILE A 56 -13.76 9.61 -22.29
C ILE A 56 -12.77 9.25 -21.18
N GLY A 57 -11.92 8.24 -21.39
CA GLY A 57 -10.88 7.84 -20.44
C GLY A 57 -9.91 8.99 -20.11
N ALA A 58 -9.47 9.76 -21.11
CA ALA A 58 -8.59 10.90 -20.91
C ALA A 58 -9.25 12.01 -20.07
N ILE A 59 -10.53 12.29 -20.31
CA ILE A 59 -11.30 13.27 -19.53
C ILE A 59 -11.41 12.83 -18.07
N LEU A 60 -11.73 11.55 -17.83
CA LEU A 60 -11.86 11.02 -16.48
C LEU A 60 -10.52 11.01 -15.72
N LEU A 61 -9.44 10.61 -16.37
CA LEU A 61 -8.11 10.60 -15.75
C LEU A 61 -7.64 11.99 -15.38
N THR A 62 -7.84 12.98 -16.25
CA THR A 62 -7.45 14.38 -15.99
C THR A 62 -8.27 15.00 -14.87
N ALA A 63 -9.57 14.72 -14.80
CA ALA A 63 -10.42 15.17 -13.70
C ALA A 63 -10.15 14.42 -12.37
N GLY A 64 -9.80 13.13 -12.42
CA GLY A 64 -9.64 12.27 -11.23
C GLY A 64 -8.25 12.31 -10.58
N ALA A 65 -7.19 12.53 -11.35
CA ALA A 65 -5.81 12.56 -10.87
C ALA A 65 -5.56 13.50 -9.65
N PRO A 66 -6.05 14.76 -9.62
CA PRO A 66 -5.81 15.65 -8.47
C PRO A 66 -6.45 15.14 -7.18
N SER A 67 -7.64 14.53 -7.26
CA SER A 67 -8.34 13.97 -6.10
C SER A 67 -7.59 12.78 -5.49
N LEU A 68 -7.03 11.90 -6.34
CA LEU A 68 -6.20 10.78 -5.88
C LEU A 68 -4.93 11.29 -5.18
N SER A 69 -4.27 12.31 -5.74
CA SER A 69 -3.10 12.93 -5.12
C SER A 69 -3.41 13.48 -3.73
N ARG A 70 -4.52 14.23 -3.58
CA ARG A 70 -4.97 14.74 -2.28
C ARG A 70 -5.28 13.61 -1.30
N PHE A 71 -5.95 12.56 -1.75
CA PHE A 71 -6.26 11.39 -0.93
C PHE A 71 -4.99 10.71 -0.40
N ILE A 72 -3.98 10.48 -1.26
CA ILE A 72 -2.69 9.90 -0.87
C ILE A 72 -2.00 10.78 0.17
N GLU A 73 -1.96 12.09 -0.05
CA GLU A 73 -1.30 13.02 0.87
C GLU A 73 -2.03 13.14 2.23
N SER A 74 -3.35 13.06 2.23
CA SER A 74 -4.16 13.00 3.46
C SER A 74 -3.90 11.70 4.24
N ASN A 75 -3.82 10.56 3.55
CA ASN A 75 -3.43 9.30 4.18
C ASN A 75 -2.02 9.35 4.76
N ARG A 76 -1.05 9.93 4.06
CA ARG A 76 0.32 10.11 4.56
C ARG A 76 0.35 10.95 5.84
N LEU A 77 -0.36 12.08 5.86
CA LEU A 77 -0.51 12.91 7.06
C LEU A 77 -1.11 12.09 8.21
N ALA A 78 -2.12 11.27 7.92
CA ALA A 78 -2.75 10.43 8.93
C ALA A 78 -1.85 9.34 9.47
N THR A 79 -1.10 8.67 8.60
CA THR A 79 -0.13 7.63 8.99
C THR A 79 0.92 8.20 9.94
N VAL A 80 1.60 9.29 9.57
CA VAL A 80 2.65 9.89 10.41
C VAL A 80 2.09 10.39 11.74
N THR A 81 0.88 10.97 11.73
CA THR A 81 0.20 11.37 12.97
C THR A 81 -0.07 10.18 13.89
N ASN A 82 -0.62 9.10 13.33
CA ASN A 82 -0.95 7.91 14.10
C ASN A 82 0.31 7.20 14.61
N GLU A 83 1.35 7.11 13.78
CA GLU A 83 2.65 6.58 14.17
C GLU A 83 3.20 7.36 15.36
N PHE A 84 3.23 8.70 15.30
CA PHE A 84 3.69 9.52 16.41
C PHE A 84 2.88 9.26 17.70
N ILE A 85 1.54 9.25 17.63
CA ILE A 85 0.67 8.94 18.77
C ILE A 85 0.95 7.55 19.34
N ILE A 86 1.13 6.55 18.47
CA ILE A 86 1.45 5.18 18.88
C ILE A 86 2.79 5.15 19.62
N GLN A 87 3.80 5.87 19.16
CA GLN A 87 5.10 5.91 19.82
C GLN A 87 5.03 6.58 21.19
N VAL A 88 4.32 7.70 21.30
CA VAL A 88 4.10 8.40 22.57
C VAL A 88 3.38 7.48 23.56
N ASN A 89 2.31 6.81 23.14
CA ASN A 89 1.55 5.90 23.99
C ASN A 89 2.36 4.64 24.36
N THR A 90 3.17 4.12 23.44
CA THR A 90 4.05 2.97 23.69
C THR A 90 5.14 3.35 24.68
N ALA A 91 5.78 4.51 24.51
CA ALA A 91 6.78 5.02 25.43
C ALA A 91 6.22 5.17 26.86
N ARG A 92 5.02 5.76 26.98
CA ARG A 92 4.30 5.87 28.25
C ARG A 92 4.02 4.50 28.88
N ALA A 93 3.50 3.56 28.08
CA ALA A 93 3.17 2.23 28.57
C ALA A 93 4.41 1.47 29.01
N GLU A 94 5.53 1.57 28.29
CA GLU A 94 6.80 0.95 28.66
C GLU A 94 7.39 1.55 29.93
N ALA A 95 7.25 2.87 30.16
CA ALA A 95 7.70 3.50 31.40
C ALA A 95 6.97 2.93 32.62
N VAL A 96 5.65 2.77 32.52
CA VAL A 96 4.82 2.20 33.58
C VAL A 96 5.12 0.71 33.78
N LYS A 97 5.23 -0.07 32.69
CA LYS A 97 5.49 -1.52 32.76
C LYS A 97 6.85 -1.84 33.36
N ARG A 98 7.88 -1.08 33.00
CA ARG A 98 9.26 -1.33 33.45
C ARG A 98 9.58 -0.63 34.76
N GLY A 99 8.79 0.37 35.16
CA GLY A 99 9.02 1.15 36.37
C GLY A 99 10.22 2.12 36.27
N VAL A 100 10.74 2.33 35.06
CA VAL A 100 11.86 3.24 34.76
C VAL A 100 11.41 4.33 33.80
N PRO A 101 12.06 5.51 33.78
CA PRO A 101 11.76 6.54 32.80
C PRO A 101 11.94 6.05 31.36
N VAL A 102 11.08 6.51 30.45
CA VAL A 102 11.23 6.28 29.02
C VAL A 102 11.28 7.62 28.31
N ILE A 103 12.27 7.76 27.44
CA ILE A 103 12.56 9.00 26.74
C ILE A 103 12.31 8.78 25.26
N LEU A 104 11.50 9.66 24.68
CA LEU A 104 11.28 9.81 23.24
C LEU A 104 11.99 11.08 22.80
N CYS A 105 12.91 10.98 21.86
CA CYS A 105 13.73 12.11 21.43
C CYS A 105 13.93 12.11 19.92
N GLU A 106 14.20 13.28 19.36
CA GLU A 106 14.64 13.40 17.97
C GLU A 106 15.92 12.58 17.74
N SER A 107 16.01 11.93 16.58
CA SER A 107 17.21 11.19 16.19
C SER A 107 17.35 11.12 14.68
N THR A 108 18.51 11.55 14.20
CA THR A 108 18.88 11.44 12.78
C THR A 108 19.57 10.12 12.46
N SER A 109 20.24 9.51 13.44
CA SER A 109 21.01 8.26 13.27
C SER A 109 20.25 7.01 13.68
N GLY A 110 19.13 7.15 14.40
CA GLY A 110 18.40 6.05 15.00
C GLY A 110 19.15 5.35 16.15
N THR A 111 20.27 5.92 16.62
CA THR A 111 21.15 5.30 17.63
C THR A 111 21.49 6.20 18.81
N ALA A 112 21.08 7.47 18.76
CA ALA A 112 21.26 8.44 19.83
C ALA A 112 20.26 9.59 19.69
N CYS A 113 19.92 10.23 20.81
CA CYS A 113 19.16 11.48 20.78
C CYS A 113 20.00 12.62 20.21
N THR A 114 19.39 13.44 19.36
CA THR A 114 19.98 14.69 18.89
C THR A 114 19.42 15.86 19.70
N THR A 115 20.29 16.75 20.18
CA THR A 115 19.89 17.97 20.91
C THR A 115 19.49 19.11 19.98
N THR A 116 20.07 19.12 18.77
CA THR A 116 19.75 20.04 17.69
C THR A 116 19.23 19.23 16.51
N GLY A 117 17.97 19.42 16.16
CA GLY A 117 17.33 18.63 15.13
C GLY A 117 15.92 19.11 14.82
N SER A 118 15.22 18.26 14.09
CA SER A 118 13.79 18.35 13.91
C SER A 118 13.25 16.94 13.93
N TRP A 119 12.09 16.75 14.56
CA TRP A 119 11.25 15.55 14.48
C TRP A 119 11.04 15.06 13.03
N ASN A 120 11.29 15.90 12.01
CA ASN A 120 11.28 15.50 10.60
C ASN A 120 12.33 14.45 10.24
N ASN A 121 13.47 14.46 10.92
CA ASN A 121 14.60 13.60 10.58
C ASN A 121 14.49 12.19 11.18
N GLY A 122 13.46 11.94 11.96
CA GLY A 122 13.27 10.71 12.71
C GLY A 122 13.36 10.95 14.22
N TRP A 123 12.99 9.92 14.96
CA TRP A 123 12.97 9.93 16.41
C TRP A 123 13.11 8.51 16.93
N LEU A 124 13.50 8.37 18.19
CA LEU A 124 13.61 7.08 18.84
C LEU A 124 13.08 7.14 20.27
N ALA A 125 12.67 6.00 20.79
CA ALA A 125 12.26 5.81 22.16
C ALA A 125 13.14 4.75 22.83
N PHE A 126 13.60 5.03 24.06
CA PHE A 126 14.39 4.11 24.86
C PHE A 126 14.02 4.20 26.34
N ALA A 127 14.17 3.10 27.06
CA ALA A 127 14.06 3.07 28.51
C ALA A 127 15.40 3.47 29.13
N ASP A 128 15.39 4.56 29.90
CA ASP A 128 16.53 5.12 30.61
C ASP A 128 16.68 4.40 31.97
N VAL A 129 17.49 3.35 31.98
CA VAL A 129 17.63 2.46 33.15
C VAL A 129 18.58 3.06 34.18
N ASP A 130 19.58 3.83 33.72
CA ASP A 130 20.59 4.44 34.58
C ASP A 130 20.26 5.88 35.01
N SER A 131 19.12 6.41 34.55
CA SER A 131 18.64 7.78 34.83
C SER A 131 19.60 8.86 34.32
N SER A 132 20.33 8.59 33.24
CA SER A 132 21.28 9.51 32.62
C SER A 132 20.62 10.57 31.73
N SER A 133 19.33 10.44 31.42
CA SER A 133 18.58 11.28 30.48
C SER A 133 19.17 11.32 29.06
N ALA A 134 20.03 10.36 28.74
CA ALA A 134 20.68 10.23 27.45
C ALA A 134 20.76 8.74 27.08
N TRP A 135 20.92 8.44 25.79
CA TRP A 135 21.12 7.06 25.38
C TRP A 135 22.50 6.57 25.82
N THR A 136 22.54 5.47 26.59
CA THR A 136 23.75 4.77 26.99
C THR A 136 23.71 3.31 26.56
N VAL A 137 24.87 2.63 26.57
CA VAL A 137 24.98 1.20 26.17
C VAL A 137 24.19 0.27 27.11
N GLY A 138 23.80 0.73 28.30
CA GLY A 138 22.98 -0.03 29.25
C GLY A 138 21.47 0.08 29.00
N ASP A 139 21.04 1.00 28.14
CA ASP A 139 19.63 1.28 27.91
C ASP A 139 18.97 0.33 26.93
N SER A 140 17.65 0.22 27.06
CA SER A 140 16.85 -0.63 26.19
C SER A 140 16.14 0.22 25.15
N MET A 141 16.58 0.09 23.90
CA MET A 141 15.95 0.69 22.74
C MET A 141 14.59 0.05 22.49
N LEU A 142 13.54 0.86 22.40
CA LEU A 142 12.16 0.39 22.28
C LEU A 142 11.66 0.50 20.85
N LEU A 143 11.84 1.68 20.24
CA LEU A 143 11.33 1.96 18.91
C LEU A 143 12.16 3.03 18.21
N VAL A 144 12.19 2.97 16.88
CA VAL A 144 12.78 4.00 16.02
C VAL A 144 11.83 4.32 14.89
N HIS A 145 11.78 5.59 14.56
CA HIS A 145 11.18 6.10 13.34
C HIS A 145 12.24 6.72 12.44
N ALA A 146 12.16 6.41 11.14
CA ALA A 146 12.99 7.06 10.14
C ALA A 146 12.49 8.49 9.84
N ALA A 147 13.26 9.21 9.04
CA ALA A 147 12.84 10.53 8.55
C ALA A 147 11.51 10.46 7.79
N ILE A 148 10.67 11.47 7.98
CA ILE A 148 9.39 11.60 7.28
C ILE A 148 9.60 12.21 5.87
N PRO A 149 8.66 11.98 4.93
CA PRO A 149 8.72 12.63 3.61
C PRO A 149 8.78 14.16 3.72
N GLY A 150 9.59 14.81 2.89
CA GLY A 150 9.86 16.26 2.99
C GLY A 150 8.67 17.20 2.74
N ASN A 151 7.50 16.69 2.32
CA ASN A 151 6.27 17.47 2.26
C ASN A 151 5.46 17.44 3.57
N LEU A 152 5.91 16.66 4.55
CA LEU A 152 5.43 16.67 5.93
C LEU A 152 6.45 17.38 6.81
N SER A 153 5.95 18.07 7.84
CA SER A 153 6.77 18.63 8.90
C SER A 153 6.09 18.42 10.24
N ILE A 154 6.88 18.19 11.28
CA ILE A 154 6.52 18.11 12.68
C ILE A 154 7.24 19.25 13.39
N THR A 155 6.47 20.15 14.00
CA THR A 155 6.99 21.27 14.79
C THR A 155 6.50 21.18 16.23
N SER A 156 7.39 21.47 17.16
CA SER A 156 7.11 21.50 18.59
C SER A 156 8.12 22.39 19.29
N ALA A 157 7.82 22.80 20.52
CA ALA A 157 8.77 23.55 21.35
C ALA A 157 9.80 22.66 22.05
N ALA A 158 9.55 21.34 22.08
CA ALA A 158 10.34 20.38 22.82
C ALA A 158 10.96 19.32 21.89
N ASN A 159 12.24 19.06 22.07
CA ASN A 159 13.01 18.08 21.27
C ASN A 159 13.01 16.68 21.90
N THR A 160 12.46 16.58 23.11
CA THR A 160 12.41 15.35 23.92
C THR A 160 11.12 15.32 24.71
N VAL A 161 10.54 14.12 24.84
CA VAL A 161 9.43 13.79 25.74
C VAL A 161 9.93 12.74 26.73
N THR A 162 9.79 13.00 28.03
CA THR A 162 10.17 12.07 29.10
C THR A 162 8.96 11.64 29.88
N PHE A 163 8.71 10.33 29.89
CA PHE A 163 7.68 9.70 30.71
C PHE A 163 8.31 9.09 31.95
N ASN A 164 7.70 9.31 33.10
CA ASN A 164 8.12 8.67 34.34
C ASN A 164 7.42 7.34 34.59
N ARG A 165 7.80 6.66 35.68
CA ARG A 165 7.24 5.35 36.09
C ARG A 165 5.73 5.36 36.39
N LEU A 166 5.13 6.52 36.62
CA LEU A 166 3.68 6.68 36.82
C LEU A 166 2.94 7.00 35.50
N GLY A 167 3.69 7.17 34.40
CA GLY A 167 3.15 7.50 33.09
C GLY A 167 2.75 8.97 32.94
N THR A 168 3.22 9.86 33.82
CA THR A 168 3.10 11.31 33.59
C THR A 168 4.32 11.82 32.81
N VAL A 169 4.18 13.02 32.26
CA VAL A 169 5.22 13.66 31.44
C VAL A 169 6.03 14.59 32.32
N ASP A 170 7.30 14.27 32.52
CA ASP A 170 8.24 15.10 33.30
C ASP A 170 8.85 16.21 32.43
N ALA A 171 8.95 15.99 31.12
CA ALA A 171 9.42 16.96 30.13
C ALA A 171 8.80 16.71 28.76
N GLY A 172 8.60 17.76 27.96
CA GLY A 172 8.08 17.66 26.59
C GLY A 172 6.56 17.60 26.47
N ASN A 173 5.81 18.06 27.48
CA ASN A 173 4.39 18.32 27.30
C ASN A 173 4.16 19.56 26.40
N GLY A 174 3.07 19.59 25.66
CA GLY A 174 2.74 20.67 24.74
C GLY A 174 2.22 20.19 23.39
N ASP A 175 2.23 21.08 22.41
CA ASP A 175 1.69 20.82 21.08
C ASP A 175 2.77 20.33 20.12
N TYR A 176 2.45 19.25 19.42
CA TYR A 176 3.20 18.69 18.30
C TYR A 176 2.35 18.84 17.04
N VAL A 177 2.76 19.73 16.15
CA VAL A 177 1.99 20.10 14.97
C VAL A 177 2.57 19.42 13.74
N ILE A 178 1.77 18.57 13.10
CA ILE A 178 2.14 17.84 11.89
C ILE A 178 1.44 18.51 10.71
N CYS A 179 2.17 19.12 9.79
CA CYS A 179 1.62 19.81 8.62
C CYS A 179 1.99 19.08 7.32
N ASN A 180 1.05 19.00 6.37
CA ASN A 180 1.31 18.59 4.99
C ASN A 180 1.21 19.79 4.04
N SER A 181 2.34 20.21 3.47
CA SER A 181 2.43 21.40 2.62
C SER A 181 1.74 21.26 1.25
N LYS A 182 1.46 20.04 0.78
CA LYS A 182 0.78 19.83 -0.52
C LYS A 182 -0.73 20.02 -0.43
N ILE A 183 -1.34 19.67 0.70
CA ILE A 183 -2.79 19.75 0.91
C ILE A 183 -3.18 20.88 1.87
N GLN A 184 -2.20 21.57 2.47
CA GLN A 184 -2.40 22.67 3.42
C GLN A 184 -3.27 22.27 4.63
N GLN A 185 -3.08 21.04 5.11
CA GLN A 185 -3.77 20.50 6.29
C GLN A 185 -2.75 20.15 7.36
N LYS A 186 -3.11 20.41 8.62
CA LYS A 186 -2.34 20.06 9.81
C LYS A 186 -3.15 19.22 10.78
N ARG A 187 -2.41 18.48 11.60
CA ARG A 187 -2.89 17.73 12.76
C ARG A 187 -2.04 18.12 13.97
N THR A 188 -2.67 18.68 14.98
CA THR A 188 -2.03 19.06 16.24
C THR A 188 -2.29 17.97 17.26
N ILE A 189 -1.21 17.44 17.83
CA ILE A 189 -1.23 16.49 18.93
C ILE A 189 -0.82 17.24 20.20
N THR A 190 -1.76 17.45 21.11
CA THR A 190 -1.48 18.05 22.41
C THR A 190 -1.18 16.95 23.41
N LEU A 191 0.06 16.92 23.93
CA LEU A 191 0.48 16.04 25.00
C LEU A 191 0.34 16.76 26.35
N GLN A 192 -0.55 16.24 27.20
CA GLN A 192 -0.79 16.79 28.53
C GLN A 192 0.24 16.26 29.55
N SER A 193 0.43 17.00 30.64
CA SER A 193 1.32 16.59 31.74
C SER A 193 0.94 15.24 32.35
N VAL A 194 -0.34 14.87 32.30
CA VAL A 194 -0.86 13.56 32.73
C VAL A 194 -0.58 12.43 31.73
N GLY A 195 0.11 12.70 30.62
CA GLY A 195 0.49 11.73 29.59
C GLY A 195 -0.59 11.39 28.57
N GLN A 196 -1.72 12.10 28.57
CA GLN A 196 -2.77 11.90 27.57
C GLN A 196 -2.45 12.70 26.29
N THR A 197 -2.71 12.09 25.14
CA THR A 197 -2.67 12.75 23.83
C THR A 197 -4.07 13.16 23.38
N GLN A 198 -4.21 14.38 22.86
CA GLN A 198 -5.42 14.86 22.20
C GLN A 198 -5.09 15.26 20.77
N LEU A 199 -5.96 14.91 19.82
CA LEU A 199 -5.77 15.19 18.40
C LEU A 199 -6.77 16.25 17.94
N GLN A 200 -6.27 17.28 17.26
CA GLN A 200 -7.07 18.31 16.61
C GLN A 200 -6.63 18.48 15.15
N GLU A 201 -7.58 18.57 14.23
CA GLU A 201 -7.31 18.86 12.82
C GLU A 201 -7.47 20.36 12.51
N GLY A 202 -6.76 20.86 11.51
CA GLY A 202 -6.89 22.24 11.05
C GLY A 202 -6.13 22.50 9.75
N PRO A 203 -6.13 23.74 9.25
CA PRO A 203 -5.25 24.14 8.16
C PRO A 203 -3.82 24.36 8.68
N CYS A 204 -2.81 24.12 7.84
CA CYS A 204 -1.50 24.74 8.09
C CYS A 204 -1.70 26.27 8.11
#